data_AF-A0AAN1CU71-F1
#
_entry.id   AF-A0AAN1CU71-F1
#
_cell.length_a   1.000
_cell.length_b   1.000
_cell.length_c   1.000
_cell.angle_alpha   90.00
_cell.angle_beta   90.00
_cell.angle_gamma   90.00
#
_symmetry.space_group_name_H-M   'P 1'
#
loop_
_entity.id
_entity.type
_entity.pdbx_description
1 polymer ?
#
loop_
_entity_poly.entity_id
_entity_poly.type
_entity_poly.pdbx_seq_one_letter_code
_entity_poly.pdbx_strand_id
1 'polypeptide(L)'
;MVIASVFIVLRHKDLPADSTQAMICSYECTFFRNCVEDVLFNVCPTCDGGLCPRPIRPIEERRAKLSTSHQPPSTTRVRSNYSEQEMSDFSYRYQHIVPEKR
;
A
#
# COMPACT_ATOMS: atom_id res chain seq x y z
N MET A 1 7.35 17.93 -0.25
CA MET A 1 6.15 17.12 -0.53
C MET A 1 6.22 15.89 0.36
N VAL A 2 5.50 15.91 1.47
CA VAL A 2 5.45 14.79 2.42
C VAL A 2 4.63 13.71 1.73
N ILE A 3 5.26 12.61 1.32
CA ILE A 3 4.58 11.50 0.66
C ILE A 3 3.65 10.87 1.70
N ALA A 4 2.39 11.32 1.66
CA ALA A 4 1.30 10.80 2.46
C ALA A 4 1.02 9.39 1.95
N SER A 5 1.49 8.38 2.67
CA SER A 5 1.10 7.00 2.45
C SER A 5 -0.43 6.92 2.48
N VAL A 6 -1.05 6.71 1.33
CA VAL A 6 -2.50 6.50 1.23
C VAL A 6 -2.76 5.09 1.78
N PHE A 7 -3.06 5.02 3.07
CA PHE A 7 -3.35 3.78 3.79
C PHE A 7 -4.76 3.29 3.49
N ILE A 8 -4.96 2.71 2.31
CA ILE A 8 -6.19 1.97 2.01
C ILE A 8 -6.14 0.64 2.75
N VAL A 9 -6.74 0.61 3.93
CA VAL A 9 -6.62 -0.50 4.85
C VAL A 9 -7.92 -1.33 4.79
N LEU A 10 -7.85 -2.51 4.18
CA LEU A 10 -8.89 -3.56 4.18
C LEU A 10 -9.13 -4.21 5.56
N ARG A 11 -8.27 -3.97 6.55
CA ARG A 11 -8.43 -4.47 7.92
C ARG A 11 -7.99 -3.42 8.91
N HIS A 12 -8.85 -2.98 9.83
CA HIS A 12 -8.57 -1.96 10.87
C HIS A 12 -7.35 -2.24 11.78
N LYS A 13 -6.15 -2.25 11.22
CA LYS A 13 -4.86 -2.41 11.88
C LYS A 13 -3.85 -1.53 11.17
N ASP A 14 -2.93 -0.99 11.94
CA ASP A 14 -1.92 -0.08 11.41
C ASP A 14 -0.77 -0.85 10.77
N LEU A 15 -0.25 -0.30 9.69
CA LEU A 15 0.95 -0.76 9.00
C LEU A 15 2.08 0.23 9.31
N PRO A 16 2.98 -0.10 10.25
CA PRO A 16 4.15 0.70 10.54
C PRO A 16 5.00 0.97 9.29
N ALA A 17 5.71 2.11 9.28
CA ALA A 17 6.54 2.52 8.14
C ALA A 17 7.69 1.54 7.85
N ASP A 18 8.10 0.76 8.84
CA ASP A 18 9.13 -0.28 8.81
C ASP A 18 8.57 -1.70 8.63
N SER A 19 7.25 -1.85 8.44
CA SER A 19 6.62 -3.16 8.23
C SER A 19 7.02 -3.79 6.88
N THR A 20 7.51 -5.04 6.95
CA THR A 20 7.77 -5.91 5.79
C THR A 20 6.49 -6.51 5.18
N GLN A 21 5.34 -6.29 5.84
CA GLN A 21 4.03 -6.76 5.41
C GLN A 21 3.28 -5.71 4.59
N ALA A 22 3.86 -4.53 4.36
CA ALA A 22 3.24 -3.51 3.54
C ALA A 22 3.51 -3.76 2.05
N MET A 23 2.44 -3.74 1.25
CA MET A 23 2.49 -3.77 -0.21
C MET A 23 1.98 -2.42 -0.75
N ILE A 24 2.51 -1.95 -1.87
CA ILE A 24 2.21 -0.63 -2.45
C ILE A 24 2.05 -0.72 -3.97
N CYS A 25 1.19 0.14 -4.55
CA CYS A 25 1.09 0.34 -6.00
C CYS A 25 1.74 1.68 -6.43
N SER A 26 1.77 1.98 -7.73
CA SER A 26 2.32 3.25 -8.26
C SER A 26 1.55 4.50 -7.84
N TYR A 27 0.27 4.37 -7.51
CA TYR A 27 -0.58 5.42 -6.95
C TYR A 27 -0.48 5.50 -5.41
N GLU A 28 0.52 4.84 -4.83
CA GLU A 28 0.83 4.87 -3.40
C GLU A 28 -0.26 4.32 -2.48
N CYS A 29 -1.20 3.54 -3.02
CA CYS A 29 -2.17 2.78 -2.23
C CYS A 29 -1.43 1.66 -1.48
N THR A 30 -1.56 1.62 -0.16
CA THR A 30 -0.84 0.67 0.70
C THR A 30 -1.78 -0.35 1.34
N PHE A 31 -1.50 -1.65 1.15
CA PHE A 31 -2.29 -2.77 1.69
C PHE A 31 -1.39 -3.74 2.48
N PHE A 32 -2.00 -4.59 3.31
CA PHE A 32 -1.27 -5.71 3.93
C PHE A 32 -1.01 -6.81 2.90
N ARG A 33 0.14 -7.47 3.01
CA ARG A 33 0.54 -8.63 2.19
C ARG A 33 -0.54 -9.71 2.12
N ASN A 34 -1.11 -10.13 3.26
CA ASN A 34 -2.17 -11.12 3.28
C ASN A 34 -3.43 -10.67 2.53
N CYS A 35 -3.81 -9.38 2.60
CA CYS A 35 -4.89 -8.86 1.77
C CYS A 35 -4.54 -8.91 0.29
N VAL A 36 -3.29 -8.62 -0.07
CA VAL A 36 -2.80 -8.73 -1.47
C VAL A 36 -2.87 -10.16 -1.99
N GLU A 37 -2.55 -11.14 -1.15
CA GLU A 37 -2.49 -12.55 -1.50
C GLU A 37 -3.88 -13.21 -1.50
N ASP A 38 -4.70 -12.96 -0.47
CA ASP A 38 -5.94 -13.72 -0.22
C ASP A 38 -7.23 -13.02 -0.69
N VAL A 39 -7.21 -11.69 -0.83
CA VAL A 39 -8.43 -10.88 -1.08
C VAL A 39 -8.34 -10.09 -2.38
N LEU A 40 -7.17 -9.50 -2.66
CA LEU A 40 -6.95 -8.61 -3.78
C LEU A 40 -6.26 -9.28 -4.96
N PHE A 41 -5.68 -10.47 -4.80
CA PHE A 41 -5.06 -11.26 -5.87
C PHE A 41 -4.06 -10.45 -6.73
N ASN A 42 -3.23 -9.64 -6.08
CA ASN A 42 -2.30 -8.72 -6.74
C ASN A 42 -2.96 -7.70 -7.71
N VAL A 43 -4.20 -7.30 -7.41
CA VAL A 43 -4.94 -6.23 -8.08
C VAL A 43 -5.14 -5.07 -7.10
N CYS A 44 -4.70 -3.87 -7.47
CA CYS A 44 -5.04 -2.68 -6.71
C CYS A 44 -6.53 -2.36 -6.94
N PRO A 45 -7.38 -2.37 -5.89
CA PRO A 45 -8.81 -2.15 -6.05
C PRO A 45 -9.18 -0.69 -6.41
N THR A 46 -8.18 0.20 -6.47
CA THR A 46 -8.35 1.61 -6.82
C THR A 46 -7.87 1.93 -8.24
N CYS A 47 -6.76 1.33 -8.68
CA CYS A 47 -6.13 1.68 -9.97
C CYS A 47 -5.86 0.48 -10.88
N ASP A 48 -6.32 -0.72 -10.52
CA ASP A 48 -6.14 -2.00 -11.22
C ASP A 48 -4.68 -2.51 -11.33
N GLY A 49 -3.68 -1.65 -11.10
CA GLY A 49 -2.27 -2.01 -11.18
C GLY A 49 -1.81 -3.08 -10.18
N GLY A 50 -0.63 -3.65 -10.42
CA GLY A 50 0.01 -4.61 -9.53
C GLY A 50 0.49 -3.99 -8.21
N LEU A 51 0.71 -4.86 -7.23
CA LEU A 51 1.18 -4.52 -5.88
C LEU A 51 2.56 -5.14 -5.64
N CYS A 52 3.49 -4.36 -5.08
CA CYS A 52 4.84 -4.83 -4.75
C CYS A 52 5.20 -4.50 -3.30
N PRO A 53 6.24 -5.12 -2.72
CA PRO A 53 6.67 -4.79 -1.36
C PRO A 53 7.01 -3.30 -1.21
N ARG A 54 6.44 -2.64 -0.20
CA ARG A 54 6.71 -1.22 0.07
C ARG A 54 8.15 -1.07 0.56
N PRO A 55 8.96 -0.19 -0.06
CA PRO A 55 10.30 0.09 0.44
C PRO A 55 10.29 0.62 1.88
N ILE A 56 11.20 0.11 2.70
CA ILE A 56 11.40 0.53 4.09
C ILE A 56 12.30 1.77 4.12
N ARG A 57 11.88 2.81 4.84
CA ARG A 57 12.70 4.01 5.02
C ARG A 57 13.85 3.70 5.99
N PRO A 58 15.10 4.12 5.68
CA PRO A 58 16.23 3.94 6.59
C PRO A 58 16.03 4.63 7.94
N ILE A 59 16.39 3.93 9.01
CA ILE A 59 16.41 4.47 10.38
C ILE A 59 17.69 5.26 10.62
N GLU A 60 18.82 4.75 10.14
CA GLU A 60 20.12 5.40 10.26
C GLU A 60 20.29 6.50 9.20
N GLU A 61 20.75 7.66 9.63
CA GLU A 61 21.15 8.75 8.75
C GLU A 61 22.51 8.43 8.14
N ARG A 62 22.52 8.04 6.86
CA ARG A 62 23.76 7.86 6.07
C ARG A 62 24.04 9.04 5.14
N ARG A 63 23.03 9.87 4.91
CA ARG A 63 23.09 11.14 4.18
C ARG A 63 22.39 12.18 5.02
N ALA A 64 22.92 13.40 5.02
CA ALA A 64 22.42 14.51 5.82
C ALA A 64 20.88 14.65 5.70
N LYS A 65 20.19 14.58 6.85
CA LYS A 65 18.75 14.71 7.06
C LYS A 65 17.89 13.64 6.37
N LEU A 66 18.47 12.52 5.92
CA LEU A 66 17.74 11.43 5.26
C LEU A 66 17.62 10.21 6.18
N SER A 67 16.69 10.29 7.14
CA SER A 67 16.29 9.17 8.02
C SER A 67 14.87 9.36 8.53
N THR A 68 14.27 8.32 9.11
CA THR A 68 12.94 8.41 9.74
C THR A 68 12.91 9.37 10.94
N SER A 69 14.03 9.58 11.63
CA SER A 69 14.13 10.56 12.73
C SER A 69 14.01 12.00 12.25
N HIS A 70 14.49 12.31 11.03
CA HIS A 70 14.40 13.65 10.43
C HIS A 70 13.18 13.82 9.53
N GLN A 71 12.70 12.73 8.91
CA GLN A 71 11.58 12.71 7.97
C GLN A 71 10.58 11.62 8.41
N PRO A 72 9.82 11.87 9.49
CA PRO A 72 8.88 10.89 10.01
C PRO A 72 7.75 10.61 9.01
N PRO A 73 7.16 9.40 9.04
CA PRO A 73 5.98 9.11 8.25
C PRO A 73 4.81 10.02 8.64
N SER A 74 3.91 10.25 7.68
CA SER A 74 2.66 10.97 7.93
C SER A 74 1.83 10.24 8.98
N THR A 75 1.22 10.99 9.89
CA THR A 75 0.22 10.48 10.84
C THR A 75 -1.20 10.58 10.31
N THR A 76 -1.40 11.28 9.18
CA THR A 76 -2.71 11.40 8.53
C THR A 76 -3.06 10.10 7.84
N ARG A 77 -4.21 9.52 8.22
CA ARG A 77 -4.78 8.37 7.53
C ARG A 77 -5.72 8.82 6.42
N VAL A 78 -5.51 8.31 5.22
CA VAL A 78 -6.43 8.43 4.10
C VAL A 78 -7.04 7.06 3.87
N ARG A 79 -8.38 6.97 3.85
CA ARG A 79 -9.11 5.73 3.55
C ARG A 79 -9.62 5.75 2.12
N SER A 80 -9.82 4.57 1.55
CA SER A 80 -10.57 4.45 0.29
C SER A 80 -12.02 4.84 0.49
N ASN A 81 -12.64 5.32 -0.58
CA ASN A 81 -14.07 5.58 -0.64
C ASN A 81 -14.89 4.31 -0.93
N TYR A 82 -14.21 3.21 -1.32
CA TYR A 82 -14.82 1.92 -1.60
C TYR A 82 -14.89 1.04 -0.36
N SER A 83 -15.99 0.32 -0.20
CA SER A 83 -16.16 -0.71 0.83
C SER A 83 -15.25 -1.92 0.58
N GLU A 84 -15.04 -2.74 1.61
CA GLU A 84 -14.23 -3.96 1.49
C GLU A 84 -14.80 -4.92 0.43
N GLN A 85 -16.13 -5.03 0.35
CA GLN A 85 -16.81 -5.87 -0.63
C GLN A 85 -16.58 -5.36 -2.06
N GLU A 86 -16.77 -4.05 -2.30
CA GLU A 86 -16.52 -3.46 -3.62
C GLU A 86 -15.07 -3.66 -4.07
N MET A 87 -14.11 -3.48 -3.15
CA MET A 87 -12.70 -3.70 -3.43
C MET A 87 -12.40 -5.16 -3.76
N SER A 88 -12.97 -6.10 -3.02
CA SER A 88 -12.83 -7.55 -3.24
C SER A 88 -13.44 -7.97 -4.59
N ASP A 89 -14.66 -7.54 -4.88
CA ASP A 89 -15.38 -7.89 -6.10
C ASP A 89 -14.65 -7.34 -7.35
N PHE A 90 -14.15 -6.10 -7.27
CA PHE A 90 -13.34 -5.50 -8.33
C PHE A 90 -12.08 -6.32 -8.58
N SER A 91 -11.34 -6.64 -7.52
CA SER A 91 -10.08 -7.37 -7.61
C SER A 91 -10.28 -8.79 -8.15
N TYR A 92 -11.30 -9.49 -7.67
CA TYR A 92 -11.67 -10.81 -8.15
C TYR A 92 -12.01 -10.80 -9.65
N ARG A 93 -12.66 -9.75 -10.14
CA ARG A 93 -13.00 -9.62 -11.56
C ARG A 93 -11.77 -9.52 -12.45
N TYR A 94 -10.70 -8.84 -12.03
CA TYR A 94 -9.53 -8.56 -12.88
C TYR A 94 -8.29 -9.41 -12.55
N GLN A 95 -8.36 -10.29 -11.54
CA GLN A 95 -7.24 -11.14 -11.11
C GLN A 95 -6.59 -11.98 -12.23
N HIS A 96 -7.37 -12.31 -13.27
CA HIS A 96 -6.92 -13.15 -14.38
C HIS A 96 -6.08 -12.40 -15.43
N ILE A 97 -6.03 -11.07 -15.34
CA ILE A 97 -5.20 -10.23 -16.21
C ILE A 97 -3.87 -10.00 -15.48
N VAL A 98 -2.75 -10.27 -16.14
CA VAL A 98 -1.42 -9.99 -15.56
C VAL A 98 -1.20 -8.48 -15.45
N PRO A 99 -0.49 -7.99 -14.40
CA PRO A 99 -0.32 -6.55 -14.16
C PRO A 99 0.21 -5.74 -15.36
N GLU A 100 1.05 -6.33 -16.20
CA GLU A 100 1.65 -5.66 -17.38
C GLU A 100 0.64 -5.41 -18.52
N LYS A 101 -0.57 -5.98 -18.42
CA LYS A 101 -1.63 -5.91 -19.42
C LYS A 101 -2.93 -5.29 -18.90
N ARG A 102 -2.89 -4.70 -17.70
CA ARG A 102 -4.01 -3.94 -17.13
C ARG A 102 -3.86 -2.46 -17.44
#